data_AF-A0A2T7T8V0-F1
#
_entry.id   AF-A0A2T7T8V0-F1
#
_cell.length_a   1.000
_cell.length_b   1.000
_cell.length_c   1.000
_cell.angle_alpha   90.00
_cell.angle_beta   90.00
_cell.angle_gamma   90.00
#
_symmetry.space_group_name_H-M   'P 1'
#
loop_
_entity.id
_entity.type
_entity.pdbx_description
1 polymer ?
#
loop_
_entity_poly.entity_id
_entity_poly.type
_entity_poly.pdbx_seq_one_letter_code
_entity_poly.pdbx_strand_id
1 'polypeptide(L)' 'MDPSDLDVLLLVIEGTGWLGTGASRRPMGARSVVWLPRVAPRALTAGPDGLVCLTVYQRRQ' A
#
# COMPACT_ATOMS: atom_id res chain seq x y z
N MET A 1 19.98 -0.80 3.77
CA MET A 1 19.23 -1.60 2.78
C MET A 1 17.83 -1.02 2.73
N ASP A 2 17.41 -0.45 1.61
CA ASP A 2 16.11 0.23 1.50
C ASP A 2 15.01 -0.80 1.12
N PRO A 3 13.94 -0.97 1.92
CA PRO A 3 12.78 -1.79 1.55
C PRO A 3 12.06 -1.32 0.26
N SER A 4 12.44 -0.19 -0.34
CA SER A 4 11.90 0.31 -1.62
C SER A 4 12.22 -0.56 -2.85
N ASP A 5 13.10 -1.56 -2.71
CA ASP A 5 13.63 -2.32 -3.84
C ASP A 5 12.86 -3.62 -4.18
N LEU A 6 11.62 -3.77 -3.69
CA LEU A 6 10.76 -4.94 -3.94
C LEU A 6 9.40 -4.50 -4.48
N ASP A 7 8.84 -5.27 -5.41
CA ASP A 7 7.44 -5.10 -5.76
C ASP A 7 6.53 -5.60 -4.63
N VAL A 8 5.47 -4.86 -4.34
CA VAL A 8 4.52 -5.14 -3.25
C VAL A 8 3.11 -5.21 -3.80
N LEU A 9 2.38 -6.28 -3.47
CA LEU A 9 0.93 -6.33 -3.58
C LEU A 9 0.33 -5.99 -2.21
N LEU A 10 -0.53 -4.98 -2.17
CA LEU A 10 -1.26 -4.58 -0.98
C LEU A 10 -2.75 -4.91 -1.14
N LEU A 11 -3.32 -5.62 -0.17
CA LEU A 11 -4.75 -5.88 -0.06
C LEU A 11 -5.27 -5.20 1.21
N VAL A 12 -6.28 -4.34 1.08
CA VAL A 12 -7.00 -3.79 2.23
C VAL A 12 -8.03 -4.81 2.70
N ILE A 13 -7.85 -5.31 3.92
CA ILE A 13 -8.77 -6.27 4.55
C ILE A 13 -9.95 -5.52 5.18
N GLU A 14 -9.66 -4.44 5.91
CA GLU A 14 -10.66 -3.67 6.65
C GLU A 14 -10.24 -2.19 6.73
N GLY A 15 -11.23 -1.32 6.90
CA GLY A 15 -11.03 0.11 7.07
C GLY A 15 -10.92 0.86 5.75
N THR A 16 -10.55 2.14 5.87
CA THR A 16 -10.41 3.07 4.75
C THR A 16 -9.12 3.86 4.90
N GLY A 17 -8.63 4.41 3.79
CA GLY A 17 -7.43 5.22 3.82
C GLY A 17 -7.06 5.76 2.46
N TRP A 18 -5.83 6.23 2.36
CA TRP A 18 -5.29 6.83 1.15
C TRP A 18 -3.90 6.30 0.84
N LEU A 19 -3.66 6.10 -0.45
CA LEU A 19 -2.33 5.85 -1.01
C LEU A 19 -1.82 7.14 -1.64
N GLY A 20 -0.67 7.63 -1.19
CA GLY A 20 0.04 8.72 -1.85
C GLY A 20 0.66 8.24 -3.16
N THR A 21 0.34 8.93 -4.26
CA THR A 21 0.85 8.69 -5.61
C THR A 21 1.75 9.84 -6.08
N GLY A 22 2.60 10.35 -5.18
CA GLY A 22 3.44 11.53 -5.43
C GLY A 22 2.66 12.84 -5.37
N ALA A 23 1.93 13.18 -6.43
CA ALA A 23 1.22 14.47 -6.55
C ALA A 23 -0.20 14.47 -5.94
N SER A 24 -0.74 13.29 -5.63
CA SER A 24 -2.11 13.14 -5.14
C SER A 24 -2.24 11.97 -4.19
N ARG A 25 -3.40 11.85 -3.56
CA ARG A 25 -3.79 10.69 -2.76
C ARG A 25 -4.95 9.98 -3.46
N ARG A 26 -4.85 8.66 -3.60
CA ARG A 26 -5.91 7.80 -4.11
C ARG A 26 -6.63 7.13 -2.94
N PRO A 27 -7.96 7.24 -2.83
CA PRO A 27 -8.70 6.57 -1.76
C PRO A 27 -8.64 5.05 -1.93
N MET A 28 -8.65 4.35 -0.80
CA MET A 28 -8.73 2.89 -0.72
C MET A 28 -9.70 2.51 0.39
N GLY A 29 -10.38 1.38 0.20
CA GLY A 29 -11.24 0.77 1.21
C GLY A 29 -11.11 -0.74 1.18
N ALA A 30 -11.80 -1.42 2.10
CA ALA A 30 -11.87 -2.88 2.14
C ALA A 30 -12.04 -3.49 0.74
N ARG A 31 -11.29 -4.57 0.46
CA ARG A 31 -11.20 -5.27 -0.83
C ARG A 31 -10.46 -4.52 -1.94
N SER A 32 -9.84 -3.37 -1.66
CA SER A 32 -8.92 -2.74 -2.62
C SER A 32 -7.64 -3.56 -2.75
N VAL A 33 -7.23 -3.81 -3.99
CA VAL A 33 -5.95 -4.45 -4.33
C VAL A 33 -5.08 -3.44 -5.08
N VAL A 34 -3.86 -3.23 -4.60
CA VAL A 34 -2.91 -2.29 -5.20
C VAL A 34 -1.60 -2.99 -5.50
N TRP A 35 -1.14 -2.84 -6.75
CA TRP A 35 0.21 -3.18 -7.15
C TRP A 35 1.12 -1.96 -6.98
N LEU A 36 2.14 -2.09 -6.15
CA LEU A 36 3.17 -1.08 -5.91
C LEU A 36 4.49 -1.60 -6.47
N PRO A 37 4.83 -1.24 -7.72
CA PRO A 37 6.10 -1.66 -8.28
C PRO A 37 7.28 -1.10 -7.48
N ARG A 38 8.45 -1.66 -7.70
CA ARG A 38 9.74 -1.13 -7.25
C ARG A 38 9.79 0.37 -7.53
N VAL A 39 10.29 1.15 -6.58
CA VAL A 39 10.35 2.64 -6.59
C VAL A 39 9.03 3.42 -6.61
N ALA A 40 7.86 2.76 -6.63
CA ALA A 40 6.59 3.48 -6.49
C ALA A 40 6.47 4.17 -5.11
N PRO A 41 5.90 5.38 -5.02
CA PRO A 41 5.60 6.01 -3.73
C PRO A 41 4.69 5.12 -2.86
N ARG A 42 5.00 4.98 -1.57
CA ARG A 42 4.30 4.05 -0.65
C ARG A 42 3.71 4.73 0.59
N ALA A 43 3.34 5.99 0.48
CA ALA A 43 2.74 6.70 1.61
C ALA A 43 1.31 6.19 1.85
N LEU A 44 1.10 5.46 2.95
CA LEU A 44 -0.23 5.04 3.39
C LEU A 44 -0.71 5.96 4.50
N THR A 45 -1.96 6.40 4.43
CA THR A 45 -2.62 7.15 5.51
C THR A 45 -3.91 6.43 5.86
N ALA A 46 -4.04 5.95 7.10
CA ALA A 46 -5.29 5.36 7.57
C ALA A 46 -6.37 6.44 7.76
N GLY A 47 -7.61 6.05 7.52
CA GLY A 47 -8.79 6.83 7.88
C GLY A 47 -9.12 6.73 9.38
N PRO A 48 -10.23 7.34 9.81
CA PRO A 48 -10.62 7.41 11.22
C PRO A 48 -10.78 6.06 11.91
N ASP A 49 -11.25 5.06 11.17
CA ASP A 49 -11.49 3.70 11.69
C ASP A 49 -10.26 2.79 11.59
N GLY A 50 -9.11 3.33 11.19
CA GLY A 50 -7.90 2.57 10.93
C GLY A 50 -7.87 1.90 9.55
N LEU A 51 -6.81 1.13 9.30
CA LEU A 51 -6.58 0.42 8.05
C LEU A 51 -5.85 -0.90 8.32
N VAL A 52 -6.52 -2.02 8.05
CA VAL A 52 -5.92 -3.36 8.14
C VAL A 52 -5.53 -3.79 6.73
N CYS A 53 -4.24 -4.08 6.53
CA CYS A 53 -3.72 -4.47 5.23
C CYS A 53 -2.85 -5.72 5.29
N LEU A 54 -2.95 -6.54 4.25
CA LEU A 54 -2.01 -7.61 3.95
C LEU A 54 -1.06 -7.12 2.86
N THR A 55 0.24 -7.26 3.09
CA THR A 55 1.26 -6.98 2.08
C THR A 55 1.98 -8.26 1.68
N VAL A 56 2.11 -8.48 0.38
CA VAL A 56 2.84 -9.61 -0.20
C VAL A 56 3.96 -9.05 -1.06
N TYR A 57 5.17 -9.55 -0.84
CA TYR A 57 6.35 -9.18 -1.63
C TYR A 57 7.24 -10.40 -1.82
N GLN A 58 8.02 -10.42 -2.90
CA GLN A 58 8.97 -11.50 -3.13
C GLN A 58 10.14 -11.38 -2.15
N ARG A 59 10.50 -12.49 -1.50
CA ARG A 59 11.69 -12.56 -0.66
C ARG A 59 12.93 -12.61 -1.57
N ARG A 60 13.94 -11.78 -1.30
CA ARG A 60 15.24 -11.87 -1.96
C ARG A 60 15.94 -13.14 -1.48
N GLN A 61 16.47 -13.95 -2.41
CA GLN A 61 17.42 -15.02 -2.10
C GLN A 61 18.82 -14.44 -1.93
#